data_AF-A0A8C5V3X0-F1
#
_entry.id   AF-A0A8C5V3X0-F1
#
_cell.length_a   1.000
_cell.length_b   1.000
_cell.length_c   1.000
_cell.angle_alpha   90.00
_cell.angle_beta   90.00
_cell.angle_gamma   90.00
#
_symmetry.space_group_name_H-M   'P 1'
#
loop_
_entity.id
_entity.type
_entity.pdbx_description
1 polymer ?
#
loop_
_entity_poly.entity_id
_entity_poly.type
_entity_poly.pdbx_seq_one_letter_code
_entity_poly.pdbx_strand_id
1 'polypeptide(L)'
;MQPATLAVTIFLPCCLALPVLPATDLEGWDIVKDCFHQLFLTKKESPCLTQEKETQFLQQFHRNGTGLLDKQMYTMLQQPRCGLPAGGNSPISSGGSKWNKYTLTYRIINYPDAMKPFTVRNIIYNALSIWSNVTPLTFQQVQSEDADIKISFWKWAHGDGWPFDGPNGVLGHAFSPNSGNPGVVHFDKDEHWSSSNRGYNLFLVAIHEIGHSLGLQHSGNQSSIMYPTYWYQNPRTFHLSDDDIQRIQQIYGKRCHSETR
;
A
#
# COMPACT_ATOMS: atom_id res chain seq x y z
N MET A 1 -21.31 4.39 -70.52
CA MET A 1 -22.01 4.94 -69.33
C MET A 1 -21.73 3.97 -68.18
N GLN A 2 -20.86 4.34 -67.24
CA GLN A 2 -20.56 3.51 -66.07
C GLN A 2 -21.68 3.68 -65.02
N PRO A 3 -22.16 2.62 -64.36
CA PRO A 3 -23.05 2.77 -63.22
C PRO A 3 -22.22 3.19 -62.00
N ALA A 4 -22.58 4.32 -61.40
CA ALA A 4 -22.02 4.78 -60.14
C ALA A 4 -22.61 3.96 -58.98
N THR A 5 -21.75 3.26 -58.24
CA THR A 5 -22.11 2.52 -57.04
C THR A 5 -22.36 3.50 -55.89
N LEU A 6 -23.62 3.57 -55.41
CA LEU A 6 -23.99 4.37 -54.25
C LEU A 6 -23.63 3.56 -52.98
N ALA A 7 -22.57 3.94 -52.27
CA ALA A 7 -22.24 3.36 -50.98
C ALA A 7 -23.04 4.08 -49.88
N VAL A 8 -24.02 3.39 -49.28
CA VAL A 8 -24.75 3.87 -48.11
C VAL A 8 -24.02 3.39 -46.86
N THR A 9 -23.35 4.29 -46.16
CA THR A 9 -22.77 4.02 -44.84
C THR A 9 -23.87 4.09 -43.79
N ILE A 10 -24.35 2.93 -43.33
CA ILE A 10 -25.24 2.82 -42.19
C ILE A 10 -24.39 2.94 -40.92
N PHE A 11 -24.51 4.05 -40.20
CA PHE A 11 -24.03 4.14 -38.82
C PHE A 11 -24.97 3.32 -37.94
N LEU A 12 -24.57 2.08 -37.63
CA LEU A 12 -25.19 1.31 -36.55
C LEU A 12 -24.72 1.95 -35.24
N PRO A 13 -25.61 2.51 -34.39
CA PRO A 13 -25.20 2.90 -33.06
C PRO A 13 -24.86 1.61 -32.31
N CYS A 14 -23.59 1.41 -32.00
CA CYS A 14 -23.14 0.36 -31.10
C CYS A 14 -23.61 0.75 -29.69
N CYS A 15 -24.89 0.51 -29.42
CA CYS A 15 -25.39 0.44 -28.06
C CYS A 15 -24.73 -0.79 -27.44
N LEU A 16 -23.62 -0.58 -26.74
CA LEU A 16 -23.14 -1.50 -25.73
C LEU A 16 -24.23 -1.57 -24.66
N ALA A 17 -25.20 -2.46 -24.85
CA ALA A 17 -26.08 -2.87 -23.78
C ALA A 17 -25.20 -3.58 -22.76
N LEU A 18 -24.77 -2.84 -21.75
CA LEU A 18 -24.16 -3.41 -20.55
C LEU A 18 -25.19 -4.39 -19.96
N PRO A 19 -24.78 -5.62 -19.60
CA PRO A 19 -25.69 -6.53 -18.92
C PRO A 19 -26.16 -5.84 -17.64
N VAL A 20 -27.48 -5.68 -17.51
CA VAL A 20 -28.10 -5.20 -16.28
C VAL A 20 -27.74 -6.19 -15.18
N LEU A 21 -26.87 -5.77 -14.27
CA LEU A 21 -26.54 -6.51 -13.07
C LEU A 21 -27.84 -6.75 -12.28
N PRO A 22 -28.01 -7.93 -11.65
CA PRO A 22 -29.17 -8.19 -10.83
C PRO A 22 -29.26 -7.15 -9.72
N ALA A 23 -30.47 -6.70 -9.42
CA ALA A 23 -30.75 -5.75 -8.36
C ALA A 23 -30.35 -6.35 -7.00
N THR A 24 -29.09 -6.19 -6.64
CA THR A 24 -28.56 -6.47 -5.31
C THR A 24 -28.13 -5.15 -4.68
N ASP A 25 -28.88 -4.79 -3.64
CA ASP A 25 -28.63 -3.79 -2.61
C ASP A 25 -28.21 -2.38 -3.08
N LEU A 26 -29.20 -1.55 -3.40
CA LEU A 26 -29.04 -0.12 -3.67
C LEU A 26 -28.59 0.66 -2.42
N GLU A 27 -28.85 0.16 -1.21
CA GLU A 27 -28.54 0.85 0.05
C GLU A 27 -27.03 0.83 0.33
N GLY A 28 -26.36 -0.30 0.02
CA GLY A 28 -24.91 -0.41 0.08
C GLY A 28 -24.17 0.53 -0.90
N TRP A 29 -24.74 0.77 -2.09
CA TRP A 29 -24.15 1.67 -3.09
C TRP A 29 -24.27 3.14 -2.71
N ASP A 30 -25.40 3.55 -2.14
CA ASP A 30 -25.60 4.91 -1.66
C ASP A 30 -24.63 5.23 -0.53
N ILE A 31 -24.42 4.25 0.35
CA ILE A 31 -23.46 4.32 1.43
C ILE A 31 -22.02 4.47 0.89
N VAL A 32 -21.54 3.62 -0.04
CA VAL A 32 -20.17 3.74 -0.60
C VAL A 32 -19.98 5.07 -1.33
N LYS A 33 -21.00 5.53 -2.08
CA LYS A 33 -20.99 6.85 -2.70
C LYS A 33 -20.92 7.95 -1.65
N ASP A 34 -21.67 7.83 -0.55
CA ASP A 34 -21.57 8.78 0.57
C ASP A 34 -20.19 8.75 1.24
N CYS A 35 -19.53 7.58 1.37
CA CYS A 35 -18.14 7.49 1.81
C CYS A 35 -17.20 8.27 0.89
N PHE A 36 -17.33 8.04 -0.41
CA PHE A 36 -16.55 8.71 -1.44
C PHE A 36 -16.81 10.22 -1.41
N HIS A 37 -18.07 10.64 -1.37
CA HIS A 37 -18.46 12.04 -1.26
C HIS A 37 -17.93 12.69 0.04
N GLN A 38 -18.00 12.00 1.19
CA GLN A 38 -17.49 12.49 2.47
C GLN A 38 -15.96 12.63 2.47
N LEU A 39 -15.24 11.63 1.95
CA LEU A 39 -13.77 11.62 1.93
C LEU A 39 -13.19 12.61 0.92
N PHE A 40 -13.82 12.77 -0.25
CA PHE A 40 -13.25 13.51 -1.38
C PHE A 40 -13.91 14.86 -1.67
N LEU A 41 -15.19 15.09 -1.31
CA LEU A 41 -15.92 16.31 -1.69
C LEU A 41 -16.15 17.29 -0.53
N THR A 42 -15.89 16.90 0.73
CA THR A 42 -16.05 17.82 1.88
C THR A 42 -14.80 18.66 2.20
N LYS A 43 -13.62 18.29 1.67
CA LYS A 43 -12.43 19.14 1.76
C LYS A 43 -12.50 20.20 0.67
N LYS A 44 -12.72 21.45 1.10
CA LYS A 44 -13.05 22.65 0.31
C LYS A 44 -12.01 23.09 -0.75
N GLU A 45 -11.04 22.25 -1.09
CA GLU A 45 -10.05 22.50 -2.14
C GLU A 45 -9.66 21.15 -2.79
N SER A 46 -10.40 20.74 -3.82
CA SER A 46 -9.96 19.66 -4.71
C SER A 46 -10.43 19.97 -6.14
N PRO A 47 -9.55 20.50 -7.00
CA PRO A 47 -9.88 20.67 -8.41
C PRO A 47 -9.82 19.30 -9.11
N CYS A 48 -10.96 18.93 -9.71
CA CYS A 48 -11.16 17.80 -10.63
C CYS A 48 -11.06 16.38 -10.04
N LEU A 49 -12.17 15.95 -9.43
CA LEU A 49 -12.53 14.55 -9.24
C LEU A 49 -13.11 14.04 -10.58
N THR A 50 -12.43 13.10 -11.25
CA THR A 50 -12.93 12.50 -12.49
C THR A 50 -13.72 11.23 -12.17
N GLN A 51 -14.70 10.90 -13.00
CA GLN A 51 -15.52 9.68 -12.87
C GLN A 51 -14.69 8.38 -12.83
N GLU A 52 -13.48 8.45 -13.38
CA GLU A 52 -12.48 7.38 -13.34
C GLU A 52 -11.91 7.13 -11.93
N LYS A 53 -11.67 8.20 -11.15
CA LYS A 53 -11.20 8.11 -9.74
C LYS A 53 -12.28 7.52 -8.84
N GLU A 54 -13.54 7.90 -9.06
CA GLU A 54 -14.70 7.32 -8.39
C GLU A 54 -14.81 5.82 -8.67
N THR A 55 -14.72 5.44 -9.95
CA THR A 55 -14.82 4.04 -10.37
C THR A 55 -13.69 3.18 -9.80
N GLN A 56 -12.46 3.70 -9.74
CA GLN A 56 -11.30 2.99 -9.16
C GLN A 56 -11.46 2.75 -7.65
N PHE A 57 -11.90 3.78 -6.90
CA PHE A 57 -12.21 3.63 -5.48
C PHE A 57 -13.29 2.55 -5.29
N LEU A 58 -14.39 2.64 -6.03
CA LEU A 58 -15.49 1.66 -5.95
C LEU A 58 -15.03 0.23 -6.29
N GLN A 59 -14.13 0.06 -7.26
CA GLN A 59 -13.57 -1.24 -7.64
C GLN A 59 -12.69 -1.87 -6.56
N GLN A 60 -11.87 -1.07 -5.88
CA GLN A 60 -11.03 -1.56 -4.78
C GLN A 60 -11.88 -2.02 -3.59
N PHE A 61 -12.98 -1.33 -3.32
CA PHE A 61 -13.93 -1.70 -2.27
C PHE A 61 -14.69 -2.98 -2.60
N HIS A 62 -15.13 -3.15 -3.84
CA HIS A 62 -15.78 -4.38 -4.31
C HIS A 62 -14.87 -5.60 -4.15
N ARG A 63 -13.56 -5.43 -4.38
CA ARG A 63 -12.57 -6.51 -4.25
C ARG A 63 -12.36 -6.99 -2.81
N ASN A 64 -12.74 -6.20 -1.80
CA ASN A 64 -12.66 -6.57 -0.37
C ASN A 64 -13.88 -7.37 0.14
N GLY A 65 -14.86 -7.69 -0.73
CA GLY A 65 -15.75 -8.84 -0.53
C GLY A 65 -16.87 -8.72 0.50
N THR A 66 -17.26 -7.53 0.96
CA THR A 66 -18.35 -7.37 1.93
C THR A 66 -19.46 -6.46 1.38
N GLY A 67 -20.52 -7.08 0.86
CA GLY A 67 -21.71 -6.42 0.32
C GLY A 67 -22.65 -5.80 1.36
N LEU A 68 -22.19 -5.54 2.58
CA LEU A 68 -22.90 -4.73 3.57
C LEU A 68 -21.88 -3.99 4.41
N LEU A 69 -21.88 -2.66 4.29
CA LEU A 69 -21.09 -1.80 5.17
C LEU A 69 -21.80 -1.67 6.51
N ASP A 70 -21.38 -2.48 7.47
CA ASP A 70 -21.73 -2.20 8.86
C ASP A 70 -20.93 -0.98 9.35
N LYS A 71 -21.50 -0.21 10.29
CA LYS A 71 -20.96 1.05 10.83
C LYS A 71 -19.51 0.92 11.34
N GLN A 72 -19.15 -0.30 11.76
CA GLN A 72 -17.79 -0.67 12.19
C GLN A 72 -16.77 -0.67 11.03
N MET A 73 -17.16 -1.12 9.84
CA MET A 73 -16.30 -1.10 8.66
C MET A 73 -16.05 0.33 8.18
N TYR A 74 -17.04 1.22 8.28
CA TYR A 74 -16.86 2.66 8.06
C TYR A 74 -15.82 3.30 8.96
N THR A 75 -15.87 2.99 10.26
CA THR A 75 -14.90 3.51 11.20
C THR A 75 -13.49 2.98 10.94
N MET A 76 -13.36 1.74 10.46
CA MET A 76 -12.07 1.18 10.04
C MET A 76 -11.55 1.81 8.74
N LEU A 77 -12.46 2.15 7.82
CA LEU A 77 -12.12 2.82 6.56
C LEU A 77 -11.59 4.24 6.75
N GLN A 78 -11.93 4.91 7.86
CA GLN A 78 -11.41 6.23 8.20
C GLN A 78 -10.13 6.21 9.04
N GLN A 79 -9.72 5.05 9.55
CA GLN A 79 -8.48 4.96 10.29
C GLN A 79 -7.29 4.94 9.32
N PRO A 80 -6.20 5.66 9.64
CA PRO A 80 -4.98 5.60 8.87
C PRO A 80 -4.42 4.17 8.90
N ARG A 81 -4.05 3.61 7.74
CA ARG A 81 -3.71 2.19 7.60
C ARG A 81 -2.80 1.92 6.40
N CYS A 82 -2.33 0.69 6.29
CA CYS A 82 -1.75 0.15 5.07
C CYS A 82 -2.82 -0.03 3.98
N GLY A 83 -2.43 0.18 2.72
CA GLY A 83 -3.28 0.07 1.53
C GLY A 83 -3.52 -1.36 1.05
N LEU A 84 -2.82 -2.35 1.61
CA LEU A 84 -3.03 -3.75 1.26
C LEU A 84 -4.35 -4.29 1.84
N PRO A 85 -5.08 -5.16 1.10
CA PRO A 85 -6.33 -5.72 1.59
C PRO A 85 -6.12 -6.61 2.83
N ALA A 86 -7.12 -6.63 3.72
CA ALA A 86 -7.17 -7.54 4.85
C ALA A 86 -7.66 -8.92 4.36
N GLY A 87 -6.79 -9.92 4.38
CA GLY A 87 -7.09 -11.28 3.89
C GLY A 87 -6.07 -11.75 2.85
N GLY A 88 -5.47 -12.91 3.07
CA GLY A 88 -4.29 -13.37 2.34
C GLY A 88 -4.52 -13.63 0.85
N ASN A 89 -3.43 -13.41 0.07
CA ASN A 89 -3.26 -13.61 -1.37
C ASN A 89 -3.91 -12.55 -2.26
N SER A 90 -3.25 -11.39 -2.34
CA SER A 90 -3.40 -10.40 -3.41
C SER A 90 -2.26 -10.60 -4.44
N PRO A 91 -2.40 -10.19 -5.71
CA PRO A 91 -1.30 -10.23 -6.69
C PRO A 91 0.00 -9.57 -6.22
N ILE A 92 -0.11 -8.68 -5.21
CA ILE A 92 1.01 -7.93 -4.63
C ILE A 92 1.39 -8.42 -3.22
N SER A 93 0.57 -9.29 -2.60
CA SER A 93 0.80 -9.88 -1.27
C SER A 93 0.49 -11.37 -1.30
N SER A 94 1.52 -12.19 -1.50
CA SER A 94 1.40 -13.66 -1.58
C SER A 94 1.98 -14.31 -0.33
N GLY A 95 1.19 -15.14 0.35
CA GLY A 95 1.65 -15.89 1.52
C GLY A 95 2.82 -16.81 1.18
N GLY A 96 3.82 -16.89 2.07
CA GLY A 96 5.03 -17.71 1.84
C GLY A 96 6.04 -17.12 0.86
N SER A 97 5.84 -15.87 0.42
CA SER A 97 6.80 -15.16 -0.43
C SER A 97 8.09 -14.83 0.32
N LYS A 98 9.24 -15.03 -0.33
CA LYS A 98 10.57 -14.92 0.27
C LYS A 98 11.62 -14.53 -0.76
N TRP A 99 12.60 -13.72 -0.34
CA TRP A 99 13.82 -13.52 -1.12
C TRP A 99 14.74 -14.74 -1.08
N ASN A 100 15.21 -15.18 -2.25
CA ASN A 100 16.16 -16.31 -2.38
C ASN A 100 17.62 -15.92 -2.09
N LYS A 101 17.85 -14.81 -1.40
CA LYS A 101 19.17 -14.30 -1.01
C LYS A 101 19.08 -13.55 0.31
N TYR A 102 20.21 -13.42 0.98
CA TYR A 102 20.30 -12.79 2.30
C TYR A 102 20.83 -11.36 2.28
N THR A 103 21.57 -10.97 1.24
CA THR A 103 21.97 -9.58 1.02
C THR A 103 20.99 -8.94 0.05
N LEU A 104 20.18 -8.02 0.57
CA LEU A 104 19.20 -7.26 -0.19
C LEU A 104 19.73 -5.84 -0.41
N THR A 105 19.66 -5.39 -1.65
CA THR A 105 19.97 -4.01 -2.02
C THR A 105 18.73 -3.15 -1.87
N TYR A 106 18.90 -1.89 -1.46
CA TYR A 106 17.79 -0.94 -1.44
C TYR A 106 18.18 0.41 -2.01
N ARG A 107 17.20 1.11 -2.59
CA ARG A 107 17.35 2.50 -2.99
C ARG A 107 16.11 3.32 -2.68
N ILE A 108 16.33 4.61 -2.44
CA ILE A 108 15.27 5.60 -2.28
C ILE A 108 15.21 6.40 -3.58
N ILE A 109 14.09 6.30 -4.30
CA ILE A 109 13.91 6.88 -5.64
C ILE A 109 13.61 8.38 -5.55
N ASN A 110 12.76 8.78 -4.61
CA ASN A 110 12.37 10.17 -4.38
C ASN A 110 12.03 10.39 -2.89
N TYR A 111 11.64 11.60 -2.52
CA TYR A 111 11.47 12.02 -1.13
C TYR A 111 10.15 12.81 -0.94
N PRO A 112 9.54 12.79 0.26
CA PRO A 112 8.39 13.63 0.58
C PRO A 112 8.83 15.09 0.76
N ASP A 113 7.93 16.04 0.47
CA ASP A 113 8.29 17.46 0.45
C ASP A 113 8.56 18.00 1.87
N ALA A 114 7.88 17.44 2.88
CA ALA A 114 7.96 17.90 4.27
C ALA A 114 9.22 17.43 5.03
N MET A 115 10.05 16.54 4.47
CA MET A 115 11.21 15.98 5.16
C MET A 115 12.50 16.12 4.36
N LYS A 116 13.60 16.46 5.05
CA LYS A 116 14.92 16.52 4.42
C LYS A 116 15.36 15.13 3.96
N PRO A 117 15.95 14.97 2.75
CA PRO A 117 16.41 13.68 2.24
C PRO A 117 17.34 12.90 3.18
N PHE A 118 18.22 13.61 3.91
CA PHE A 118 19.09 13.00 4.92
C PHE A 118 18.31 12.35 6.06
N THR A 119 17.26 13.01 6.56
CA THR A 119 16.40 12.48 7.62
C THR A 119 15.69 11.23 7.14
N VAL A 120 15.16 11.24 5.92
CA VAL A 120 14.48 10.07 5.32
C VAL A 120 15.45 8.91 5.15
N ARG A 121 16.67 9.14 4.65
CA ARG A 121 17.71 8.10 4.55
C ARG A 121 17.99 7.44 5.89
N ASN A 122 18.16 8.22 6.96
CA ASN A 122 18.42 7.67 8.29
C ASN A 122 17.22 6.87 8.82
N ILE A 123 16.00 7.35 8.60
CA ILE A 123 14.78 6.65 9.01
C ILE A 123 14.67 5.29 8.30
N ILE A 124 14.83 5.27 6.98
CA ILE A 124 14.76 4.03 6.19
C ILE A 124 15.88 3.06 6.60
N TYR A 125 17.11 3.54 6.79
CA TYR A 125 18.21 2.71 7.28
C TYR A 125 17.88 2.08 8.64
N ASN A 126 17.33 2.86 9.58
CA ASN A 126 16.95 2.36 10.90
C ASN A 126 15.80 1.35 10.80
N ALA A 127 14.80 1.58 9.95
CA ALA A 127 13.69 0.66 9.73
C ALA A 127 14.16 -0.69 9.16
N LEU A 128 15.05 -0.69 8.18
CA LEU A 128 15.71 -1.90 7.67
C LEU A 128 16.53 -2.59 8.77
N SER A 129 17.20 -1.82 9.62
CA SER A 129 18.02 -2.35 10.71
C SER A 129 17.18 -3.13 11.72
N ILE A 130 15.95 -2.70 12.03
CA ILE A 130 15.01 -3.43 12.88
C ILE A 130 14.82 -4.87 12.40
N TRP A 131 14.57 -5.05 11.10
CA TRP A 131 14.41 -6.38 10.50
C TRP A 131 15.71 -7.15 10.44
N SER A 132 16.82 -6.48 10.13
CA SER A 132 18.15 -7.13 10.10
C SER A 132 18.55 -7.65 11.48
N ASN A 133 18.17 -6.98 12.58
CA ASN A 133 18.57 -7.38 13.93
C ASN A 133 18.01 -8.75 14.33
N VAL A 134 16.86 -9.16 13.77
CA VAL A 134 16.17 -10.40 14.13
C VAL A 134 16.24 -11.48 13.04
N THR A 135 16.87 -11.18 11.91
CA THR A 135 17.03 -12.09 10.75
C THR A 135 18.50 -12.18 10.31
N PRO A 136 18.87 -13.19 9.51
CA PRO A 136 20.16 -13.22 8.82
C PRO A 136 20.24 -12.26 7.61
N LEU A 137 19.19 -11.45 7.34
CA LEU A 137 19.20 -10.51 6.23
C LEU A 137 20.17 -9.35 6.50
N THR A 138 20.80 -8.87 5.43
CA THR A 138 21.60 -7.65 5.41
C THR A 138 21.08 -6.74 4.31
N PHE A 139 21.12 -5.43 4.58
CA PHE A 139 20.60 -4.42 3.67
C PHE A 139 21.71 -3.48 3.24
N GLN A 140 21.91 -3.33 1.93
CA GLN A 140 22.93 -2.47 1.36
C GLN A 140 22.29 -1.38 0.51
N GLN A 141 22.54 -0.12 0.86
CA GLN A 141 22.09 0.98 0.02
C GLN A 141 22.93 1.04 -1.26
N VAL A 142 22.27 1.18 -2.40
CA VAL A 142 22.91 1.30 -3.72
C VAL A 142 22.53 2.60 -4.42
N GLN A 143 23.39 3.06 -5.32
CA GLN A 143 23.14 4.22 -6.20
C GLN A 143 22.77 3.80 -7.63
N SER A 144 22.72 2.49 -7.91
CA SER A 144 22.35 1.96 -9.22
C SER A 144 20.92 2.33 -9.63
N GLU A 145 20.63 2.15 -10.92
CA GLU A 145 19.28 2.35 -11.46
C GLU A 145 18.26 1.41 -10.83
N ASP A 146 18.67 0.20 -10.46
CA ASP A 146 17.81 -0.83 -9.84
C ASP A 146 18.32 -1.32 -8.48
N ALA A 147 17.40 -1.87 -7.68
CA ALA A 147 17.62 -2.45 -6.37
C ALA A 147 16.51 -3.46 -6.04
N ASP A 148 16.76 -4.38 -5.10
CA ASP A 148 15.76 -5.36 -4.66
C ASP A 148 14.58 -4.68 -3.96
N ILE A 149 14.86 -3.73 -3.07
CA ILE A 149 13.86 -2.95 -2.37
C ILE A 149 13.89 -1.50 -2.89
N LYS A 150 12.78 -1.09 -3.50
CA LYS A 150 12.63 0.23 -4.13
C LYS A 150 11.65 1.06 -3.34
N ILE A 151 12.15 2.12 -2.70
CA ILE A 151 11.36 3.00 -1.84
C ILE A 151 11.04 4.30 -2.57
N SER A 152 9.76 4.65 -2.63
CA SER A 152 9.30 5.90 -3.24
C SER A 152 8.05 6.47 -2.58
N PHE A 153 7.82 7.75 -2.85
CA PHE A 153 6.72 8.57 -2.38
C PHE A 153 5.94 9.05 -3.60
N TRP A 154 4.65 8.75 -3.65
CA TRP A 154 3.79 9.10 -4.78
C TRP A 154 2.46 9.69 -4.29
N LYS A 155 1.78 10.41 -5.16
CA LYS A 155 0.44 10.95 -4.87
C LYS A 155 -0.57 10.26 -5.77
N TRP A 156 -1.78 10.02 -5.27
CA TRP A 156 -2.90 9.51 -6.06
C TRP A 156 -2.51 8.26 -6.89
N ALA A 157 -3.01 8.15 -8.12
CA ALA A 157 -2.61 7.12 -9.07
C ALA A 157 -1.16 7.31 -9.52
N HIS A 158 -0.36 6.25 -9.40
CA HIS A 158 1.08 6.28 -9.67
C HIS A 158 1.59 5.05 -10.45
N GLY A 159 0.71 4.46 -11.27
CA GLY A 159 1.09 3.54 -12.33
C GLY A 159 1.23 2.06 -11.95
N ASP A 160 0.89 1.68 -10.72
CA ASP A 160 0.97 0.30 -10.22
C ASP A 160 -0.39 -0.38 -10.00
N GLY A 161 -1.49 0.34 -10.28
CA GLY A 161 -2.86 -0.15 -10.10
C GLY A 161 -3.40 -0.06 -8.66
N TRP A 162 -2.64 0.53 -7.74
CA TRP A 162 -3.02 0.75 -6.34
C TRP A 162 -2.90 2.25 -6.01
N PRO A 163 -3.87 3.08 -6.41
CA PRO A 163 -3.78 4.52 -6.18
C PRO A 163 -3.88 4.86 -4.68
N PHE A 164 -3.20 5.93 -4.28
CA PHE A 164 -3.41 6.55 -2.96
C PHE A 164 -4.66 7.43 -2.93
N ASP A 165 -5.13 7.76 -1.72
CA ASP A 165 -6.37 8.46 -1.43
C ASP A 165 -6.19 9.90 -0.93
N GLY A 166 -4.95 10.40 -0.86
CA GLY A 166 -4.66 11.76 -0.42
C GLY A 166 -4.49 11.81 1.11
N PRO A 167 -4.69 12.97 1.76
CA PRO A 167 -4.34 13.09 3.18
C PRO A 167 -5.25 12.26 4.09
N ASN A 168 -4.63 11.47 4.96
CA ASN A 168 -5.18 10.40 5.82
C ASN A 168 -5.71 9.21 5.02
N GLY A 169 -5.99 8.10 5.72
CA GLY A 169 -6.44 6.88 5.06
C GLY A 169 -5.26 5.99 4.74
N VAL A 170 -4.91 5.81 3.47
CA VAL A 170 -3.82 4.92 3.06
C VAL A 170 -2.46 5.62 3.21
N LEU A 171 -1.64 5.14 4.14
CA LEU A 171 -0.31 5.72 4.39
C LEU A 171 0.76 5.18 3.43
N GLY A 172 0.56 3.98 2.91
CA GLY A 172 1.53 3.27 2.09
C GLY A 172 1.07 1.87 1.72
N HIS A 173 1.83 1.25 0.82
CA HIS A 173 1.70 -0.16 0.48
C HIS A 173 3.04 -0.71 -0.02
N ALA A 174 3.17 -2.03 -0.02
CA ALA A 174 4.35 -2.69 -0.52
C ALA A 174 4.05 -4.02 -1.21
N PHE A 175 5.00 -4.43 -2.04
CA PHE A 175 4.91 -5.60 -2.90
C PHE A 175 5.82 -6.71 -2.37
N SER A 176 5.26 -7.90 -2.17
CA SER A 176 6.00 -9.07 -1.68
C SER A 176 7.09 -9.55 -2.66
N PRO A 177 8.12 -10.27 -2.17
CA PRO A 177 9.27 -10.73 -2.97
C PRO A 177 8.96 -11.51 -4.26
N ASN A 178 7.80 -12.16 -4.35
CA ASN A 178 7.39 -12.99 -5.49
C ASN A 178 6.23 -12.37 -6.29
N SER A 179 5.92 -11.10 -6.07
CA SER A 179 4.90 -10.38 -6.83
C SER A 179 5.43 -9.90 -8.20
N GLY A 180 4.55 -9.34 -9.03
CA GLY A 180 4.93 -8.78 -10.34
C GLY A 180 5.89 -7.59 -10.28
N ASN A 181 5.95 -6.89 -9.13
CA ASN A 181 6.85 -5.75 -8.88
C ASN A 181 7.56 -5.95 -7.53
N PRO A 182 8.46 -6.95 -7.40
CA PRO A 182 8.94 -7.41 -6.12
C PRO A 182 9.72 -6.34 -5.37
N GLY A 183 9.47 -6.21 -4.06
CA GLY A 183 10.21 -5.33 -3.15
C GLY A 183 9.92 -3.84 -3.31
N VAL A 184 8.96 -3.46 -4.14
CA VAL A 184 8.52 -2.07 -4.25
C VAL A 184 7.77 -1.66 -2.98
N VAL A 185 8.13 -0.51 -2.42
CA VAL A 185 7.55 0.09 -1.22
C VAL A 185 7.16 1.52 -1.54
N HIS A 186 5.87 1.81 -1.47
CA HIS A 186 5.30 3.12 -1.76
C HIS A 186 4.72 3.75 -0.49
N PHE A 187 4.94 5.05 -0.34
CA PHE A 187 4.35 5.89 0.69
C PHE A 187 3.50 6.98 0.04
N ASP A 188 2.34 7.30 0.63
CA ASP A 188 1.53 8.41 0.13
C ASP A 188 2.22 9.74 0.44
N LYS A 189 2.61 10.46 -0.61
CA LYS A 189 3.29 11.75 -0.54
C LYS A 189 2.37 12.89 -0.11
N ASP A 190 1.05 12.72 -0.14
CA ASP A 190 0.08 13.69 0.38
C ASP A 190 -0.04 13.67 1.91
N GLU A 191 0.59 12.70 2.58
CA GLU A 191 0.58 12.58 4.02
C GLU A 191 1.54 13.52 4.75
N HIS A 192 1.16 13.91 5.98
CA HIS A 192 2.02 14.72 6.85
C HIS A 192 3.10 13.84 7.51
N TRP A 193 4.16 13.55 6.77
CA TRP A 193 5.29 12.75 7.24
C TRP A 193 6.14 13.45 8.29
N SER A 194 6.50 12.71 9.33
CA SER A 194 7.24 13.21 10.49
C SER A 194 8.21 12.17 11.05
N SER A 195 9.24 12.65 11.74
CA SER A 195 10.07 11.81 12.62
C SER A 195 9.61 11.81 14.08
N SER A 196 8.49 12.49 14.37
CA SER A 196 7.93 12.68 15.71
C SER A 196 6.48 12.16 15.77
N ASN A 197 5.71 12.57 16.78
CA ASN A 197 4.27 12.31 16.88
C ASN A 197 3.40 13.41 16.22
N ARG A 198 4.01 14.40 15.58
CA ARG A 198 3.29 15.45 14.84
C ARG A 198 3.13 15.02 13.39
N GLY A 199 2.06 14.27 13.11
CA GLY A 199 1.82 13.61 11.82
C GLY A 199 2.06 12.10 11.87
N TYR A 200 2.20 11.49 10.69
CA TYR A 200 2.50 10.07 10.56
C TYR A 200 3.99 9.83 10.68
N ASN A 201 4.36 8.93 11.60
CA ASN A 201 5.77 8.66 11.86
C ASN A 201 6.33 7.74 10.76
N LEU A 202 7.18 8.29 9.90
CA LEU A 202 7.72 7.56 8.75
C LEU A 202 8.50 6.31 9.16
N PHE A 203 9.13 6.28 10.33
CA PHE A 203 9.86 5.10 10.81
C PHE A 203 8.91 3.92 11.06
N LEU A 204 7.76 4.16 11.68
CA LEU A 204 6.79 3.10 11.97
C LEU A 204 6.17 2.54 10.69
N VAL A 205 5.70 3.43 9.80
CA VAL A 205 5.12 3.02 8.52
C VAL A 205 6.16 2.32 7.65
N ALA A 206 7.42 2.79 7.64
CA ALA A 206 8.48 2.13 6.90
C ALA A 206 8.78 0.72 7.43
N ILE A 207 8.79 0.49 8.75
CA ILE A 207 8.98 -0.86 9.29
C ILE A 207 7.86 -1.79 8.79
N HIS A 208 6.61 -1.32 8.84
CA HIS A 208 5.44 -2.06 8.38
C HIS A 208 5.56 -2.44 6.89
N GLU A 209 5.72 -1.44 6.01
CA GLU A 209 5.75 -1.69 4.57
C GLU A 209 7.00 -2.48 4.13
N ILE A 210 8.14 -2.28 4.81
CA ILE A 210 9.31 -3.13 4.60
C ILE A 210 8.99 -4.57 5.00
N GLY A 211 8.25 -4.82 6.09
CA GLY A 211 7.81 -6.16 6.47
C GLY A 211 7.07 -6.88 5.33
N HIS A 212 6.18 -6.18 4.62
CA HIS A 212 5.53 -6.71 3.41
C HIS A 212 6.52 -6.99 2.28
N SER A 213 7.49 -6.09 2.04
CA SER A 213 8.56 -6.31 1.06
C SER A 213 9.46 -7.50 1.39
N LEU A 214 9.45 -7.95 2.65
CA LEU A 214 10.14 -9.16 3.12
C LEU A 214 9.24 -10.40 3.12
N GLY A 215 7.95 -10.27 2.81
CA GLY A 215 7.01 -11.39 2.70
C GLY A 215 6.08 -11.58 3.91
N LEU A 216 6.09 -10.67 4.88
CA LEU A 216 5.08 -10.69 5.95
C LEU A 216 3.73 -10.24 5.42
N GLN A 217 2.68 -10.85 5.94
CA GLN A 217 1.30 -10.38 5.76
C GLN A 217 0.86 -9.59 6.99
N HIS A 218 -0.30 -8.92 6.90
CA HIS A 218 -0.90 -8.29 8.08
C HIS A 218 -1.03 -9.26 9.25
N SER A 219 -0.83 -8.76 10.46
CA SER A 219 -1.14 -9.47 11.70
C SER A 219 -2.55 -9.13 12.17
N GLY A 220 -3.24 -10.10 12.76
CA GLY A 220 -4.45 -9.84 13.55
C GLY A 220 -4.14 -9.32 14.95
N ASN A 221 -2.88 -9.35 15.39
CA ASN A 221 -2.46 -8.89 16.70
C ASN A 221 -2.23 -7.36 16.69
N GLN A 222 -2.96 -6.62 17.52
CA GLN A 222 -2.86 -5.16 17.58
C GLN A 222 -1.50 -4.65 18.08
N SER A 223 -0.73 -5.47 18.82
CA SER A 223 0.62 -5.09 19.26
C SER A 223 1.68 -5.28 18.19
N SER A 224 1.37 -5.99 17.10
CA SER A 224 2.28 -6.22 15.98
C SER A 224 2.46 -4.94 15.15
N ILE A 225 3.69 -4.67 14.69
CA ILE A 225 3.92 -3.58 13.74
C ILE A 225 3.26 -3.87 12.40
N MET A 226 3.00 -5.14 12.07
CA MET A 226 2.25 -5.60 10.90
C MET A 226 0.73 -5.54 11.09
N TYR A 227 0.20 -4.98 12.18
CA TYR A 227 -1.23 -4.68 12.28
C TYR A 227 -1.61 -3.63 11.21
N PRO A 228 -2.68 -3.83 10.43
CA PRO A 228 -2.98 -3.00 9.25
C PRO A 228 -3.25 -1.53 9.60
N THR A 229 -3.84 -1.26 10.76
CA THR A 229 -4.14 0.10 11.19
C THR A 229 -2.93 0.76 11.86
N TYR A 230 -2.62 1.98 11.44
CA TYR A 230 -1.57 2.78 12.05
C TYR A 230 -1.92 3.16 13.49
N TRP A 231 -0.93 2.98 14.37
CA TRP A 231 -0.95 3.52 15.70
C TRP A 231 0.46 3.99 16.08
N TYR A 232 0.52 5.10 16.82
CA TYR A 232 1.81 5.67 17.19
C TYR A 232 2.48 4.86 18.30
N GLN A 233 3.69 4.40 18.00
CA GLN A 233 4.65 3.85 18.96
C GLN A 233 5.83 4.80 19.11
N ASN A 234 6.32 5.01 20.33
CA ASN A 234 7.49 5.85 20.53
C ASN A 234 8.74 5.19 19.89
N PRO A 235 9.36 5.78 18.85
CA PRO A 235 10.49 5.18 18.17
C PRO A 235 11.71 4.94 19.07
N ARG A 236 11.82 5.66 20.20
CA ARG A 236 12.93 5.50 21.16
C ARG A 236 12.85 4.20 21.97
N THR A 237 11.65 3.67 22.14
CA THR A 237 11.38 2.46 22.93
C THR A 237 10.76 1.34 22.08
N PHE A 238 10.67 1.56 20.78
CA PHE A 238 10.07 0.64 19.83
C PHE A 238 10.88 -0.67 19.77
N HIS A 239 10.16 -1.78 19.75
CA HIS A 239 10.68 -3.11 19.49
C HIS A 239 9.62 -3.91 18.75
N LEU A 240 10.06 -4.89 17.95
CA LEU A 240 9.14 -5.82 17.30
C LEU A 240 8.41 -6.64 18.35
N SER A 241 7.14 -6.95 18.09
CA SER A 241 6.39 -7.90 18.92
C SER A 241 6.90 -9.32 18.71
N ASP A 242 6.60 -10.22 19.65
CA ASP A 242 6.93 -11.64 19.49
C ASP A 242 6.27 -12.26 18.23
N ASP A 243 5.08 -11.78 17.85
CA ASP A 243 4.40 -12.18 16.60
C ASP A 243 5.25 -11.82 15.37
N ASP A 244 5.72 -10.57 15.32
CA ASP A 244 6.54 -10.09 14.21
C ASP A 244 7.85 -10.89 14.08
N ILE A 245 8.51 -11.12 15.23
CA ILE A 245 9.79 -11.85 15.29
C ILE A 245 9.61 -13.31 14.87
N GLN A 246 8.61 -14.01 15.42
CA GLN A 246 8.38 -15.41 15.09
C GLN A 246 8.05 -15.58 13.60
N ARG A 247 7.18 -14.73 13.06
CA ARG A 247 6.73 -14.83 11.67
C ARG A 247 7.85 -14.49 10.68
N ILE A 248 8.68 -13.47 10.95
CA ILE A 248 9.81 -13.18 10.04
C ILE A 248 10.89 -14.26 10.13
N GLN A 249 11.10 -14.84 11.31
CA GLN A 249 12.05 -15.93 11.49
C GLN A 249 11.57 -17.26 10.91
N GLN A 250 10.26 -17.48 10.78
CA GLN A 250 9.72 -18.60 10.00
C GLN A 250 10.10 -18.50 8.52
N ILE A 251 10.23 -17.27 7.98
CA ILE A 251 10.63 -17.04 6.59
C ILE A 251 12.15 -17.15 6.43
N TYR A 252 12.92 -16.43 7.25
CA TYR A 252 14.36 -16.24 7.04
C TYR A 252 15.27 -16.99 8.01
N GLY A 253 14.73 -17.54 9.09
CA GLY A 253 15.51 -18.07 10.21
C GLY A 253 15.95 -16.97 11.20
N LYS A 254 16.56 -17.41 12.31
CA LYS A 254 17.12 -16.50 13.33
C LYS A 254 18.45 -15.94 12.87
N ARG A 255 18.79 -14.74 13.33
CA ARG A 255 20.15 -14.21 13.20
C ARG A 255 21.12 -15.09 13.99
N CYS A 256 22.10 -15.69 13.33
CA CYS A 256 23.21 -16.33 14.01
C CYS A 256 24.16 -15.23 14.51
N HIS A 257 24.21 -15.03 15.83
CA HIS A 257 25.33 -14.29 16.41
C HIS A 257 26.51 -15.24 16.48
N SER A 258 27.59 -14.96 15.75
CA SER A 258 28.87 -15.57 16.07
C SER A 258 29.22 -15.10 17.48
N GLU A 259 29.18 -16.01 18.45
CA GLU A 259 29.82 -15.78 19.74
C GLU A 259 31.30 -15.53 19.45
N THR A 260 31.72 -14.27 19.54
CA THR A 260 33.15 -13.96 19.62
C THR A 260 33.63 -14.52 20.95
N ARG A 261 34.28 -15.68 20.88
CA ARG A 261 34.92 -16.34 22.01
C ARG A 261 36.16 -15.56 22.47
#